data_AF-A0AAD7GHF2-F1
#
_entry.id   AF-A0AAD7GHF2-F1
#
_cell.length_a   1.000
_cell.length_b   1.000
_cell.length_c   1.000
_cell.angle_alpha   90.00
_cell.angle_beta   90.00
_cell.angle_gamma   90.00
#
_symmetry.space_group_name_H-M   'P 1'
#
loop_
_entity.id
_entity.type
_entity.pdbx_description
1 polymer ?
#
loop_
_entity_poly.entity_id
_entity_poly.type
_entity_poly.pdbx_seq_one_letter_code
_entity_poly.pdbx_strand_id
1 'polypeptide(L)'
;MILLPTLKSIDDADVIVNSAAVPELGLPVCEGPSPQDDPPPPYFEAQTPSGSDSPATSDPPTTAVRPTNFLSLSRGSRSITGTYAIDARIRIPQALLPPLEPHETEGTRRNLSLHTTNGPINVDVFVYGDLNSKVSMLLESSSAPITARLHTPDPVRPPIRLIAHSSNGPITIHLPPSFCGPVTIRSRSPAVRVSERLAAEVTTFSEEEYARRCFVGDFSAWTEEEWAGDVLEVESAWGSVALGYADDADAGNFMGPFAFTYQDLNGTDALRKALGQVPHVSPPVLSADDLTKAFGRRPAFPHVASFTPPGAMPLPQAFGNLNFPHGPAFLPGMGALPPGMVHPALWMHGHGCGRGRGGGRGGLARGFGPGRHMHVHPLMARHNGMNLNAGAAFR
;
A
#
# COMPACT_ATOMS: atom_id res chain seq x y z
N MET A 1 36.58 -32.36 -13.34
CA MET A 1 36.08 -33.07 -14.54
C MET A 1 34.95 -33.98 -14.07
N ILE A 2 33.72 -33.46 -14.06
CA ILE A 2 32.52 -34.18 -13.59
C ILE A 2 31.52 -34.07 -14.75
N LEU A 3 31.15 -35.23 -15.29
CA LEU A 3 30.23 -35.40 -16.41
C LEU A 3 28.79 -35.15 -15.96
N LEU A 4 28.12 -34.20 -16.60
CA LEU A 4 26.66 -34.00 -16.50
C LEU A 4 25.96 -34.88 -17.54
N PRO A 5 24.83 -35.55 -17.20
CA PRO A 5 24.04 -36.28 -18.17
C PRO A 5 23.09 -35.37 -18.95
N THR A 6 23.04 -35.62 -20.26
CA THR A 6 22.14 -35.05 -21.26
C THR A 6 20.70 -35.54 -21.05
N LEU A 7 19.76 -34.62 -20.87
CA LEU A 7 18.32 -34.91 -20.86
C LEU A 7 17.78 -34.96 -22.29
N LYS A 8 16.98 -36.00 -22.55
CA LYS A 8 16.34 -36.33 -23.83
C LYS A 8 15.08 -35.49 -24.04
N SER A 9 14.88 -35.09 -25.30
CA SER A 9 13.62 -34.60 -25.87
C SER A 9 12.51 -35.64 -25.69
N ILE A 10 11.35 -35.18 -25.22
CA ILE A 10 10.08 -35.92 -25.28
C ILE A 10 9.15 -35.04 -26.11
N ASP A 11 9.00 -35.44 -27.37
CA ASP A 11 7.96 -35.00 -28.29
C ASP A 11 6.75 -35.95 -28.16
N ASP A 12 5.60 -35.44 -28.59
CA ASP A 12 4.34 -36.14 -28.89
C ASP A 12 3.41 -36.54 -27.73
N ALA A 13 2.36 -35.72 -27.56
CA ALA A 13 1.06 -36.20 -27.10
C ALA A 13 -0.07 -35.52 -27.89
N ASP A 14 -0.65 -36.28 -28.82
CA ASP A 14 -1.91 -36.00 -29.50
C ASP A 14 -3.06 -35.86 -28.50
N VAL A 15 -3.74 -34.71 -28.49
CA VAL A 15 -4.99 -34.52 -27.73
C VAL A 15 -6.19 -34.70 -28.66
N ILE A 16 -6.90 -35.79 -28.40
CA ILE A 16 -8.14 -36.20 -29.05
C ILE A 16 -9.29 -35.25 -28.66
N VAL A 17 -9.91 -34.63 -29.65
CA VAL A 17 -11.12 -33.81 -29.51
C VAL A 17 -12.35 -34.73 -29.44
N ASN A 18 -12.91 -34.91 -28.24
CA ASN A 18 -14.21 -35.55 -28.07
C ASN A 18 -15.34 -34.51 -28.19
N SER A 19 -16.01 -34.48 -29.34
CA SER A 19 -17.30 -33.82 -29.53
C SER A 19 -18.39 -34.67 -28.89
N ALA A 20 -18.96 -34.19 -27.77
CA ALA A 20 -20.19 -34.73 -27.20
C ALA A 20 -21.36 -33.81 -27.54
N ALA A 21 -22.37 -34.39 -28.20
CA ALA A 21 -23.61 -33.77 -28.59
C ALA A 21 -24.43 -33.30 -27.36
N VAL A 22 -24.92 -32.06 -27.42
CA VAL A 22 -25.85 -31.49 -26.44
C VAL A 22 -27.29 -31.77 -26.88
N PRO A 23 -28.15 -32.36 -26.04
CA PRO A 23 -29.57 -32.51 -26.34
C PRO A 23 -30.32 -31.18 -26.16
N GLU A 24 -31.05 -30.82 -27.21
CA GLU A 24 -32.01 -29.74 -27.31
C GLU A 24 -33.22 -30.03 -26.41
N LEU A 25 -33.35 -29.29 -25.30
CA LEU A 25 -34.54 -29.33 -24.45
C LEU A 25 -35.41 -28.10 -24.73
N GLY A 26 -36.63 -28.37 -25.19
CA GLY A 26 -37.62 -27.39 -25.62
C GLY A 26 -38.02 -26.39 -24.53
N LEU A 27 -38.14 -25.14 -24.94
CA LEU A 27 -38.65 -24.03 -24.15
C LEU A 27 -40.19 -24.08 -24.10
N PRO A 28 -40.81 -23.92 -22.92
CA PRO A 28 -42.25 -23.68 -22.82
C PRO A 28 -42.58 -22.25 -23.26
N VAL A 29 -43.53 -22.18 -24.20
CA VAL A 29 -44.24 -20.96 -24.61
C VAL A 29 -45.08 -20.47 -23.43
N CYS A 30 -44.78 -19.27 -22.92
CA CYS A 30 -45.64 -18.57 -21.97
C CYS A 30 -46.41 -17.47 -22.71
N GLU A 31 -47.71 -17.71 -22.93
CA GLU A 31 -48.70 -16.74 -23.39
C GLU A 31 -49.17 -15.81 -22.25
N GLY A 32 -49.27 -14.50 -22.54
CA GLY A 32 -50.19 -13.52 -21.92
C GLY A 32 -49.79 -12.93 -20.56
N PRO A 33 -50.02 -11.62 -20.31
CA PRO A 33 -51.28 -10.93 -20.59
C PRO A 33 -51.18 -9.58 -21.34
N SER A 34 -52.36 -9.13 -21.76
CA SER A 34 -52.73 -8.02 -22.63
C SER A 34 -52.09 -6.64 -22.38
N PRO A 35 -51.94 -5.81 -23.44
CA PRO A 35 -51.60 -4.40 -23.31
C PRO A 35 -52.78 -3.62 -22.71
N GLN A 36 -52.60 -3.06 -21.53
CA GLN A 36 -53.47 -2.00 -21.03
C GLN A 36 -52.97 -0.67 -21.61
N ASP A 37 -53.82 -0.04 -22.42
CA ASP A 37 -53.72 1.34 -22.88
C ASP A 37 -53.84 2.29 -21.68
N ASP A 38 -52.70 2.61 -21.07
CA ASP A 38 -52.62 3.74 -20.15
C ASP A 38 -52.50 5.05 -20.97
N PRO A 39 -53.38 6.05 -20.74
CA PRO A 39 -53.31 7.32 -21.44
C PRO A 39 -52.00 8.04 -21.11
N PRO A 40 -51.40 8.76 -22.09
CA PRO A 40 -50.15 9.46 -21.85
C PRO A 40 -50.33 10.49 -20.72
N PRO A 41 -49.33 10.65 -19.84
CA PRO A 41 -49.37 11.64 -18.78
C PRO A 41 -49.49 13.07 -19.38
N PRO A 42 -50.23 13.97 -18.71
CA PRO A 42 -50.36 15.35 -19.15
C PRO A 42 -48.99 16.03 -19.16
N TYR A 43 -48.55 16.45 -20.35
CA TYR A 43 -47.38 17.30 -20.54
C TYR A 43 -47.64 18.66 -19.88
N PHE A 44 -47.10 18.84 -18.67
CA PHE A 44 -46.90 20.18 -18.14
C PHE A 44 -45.70 20.80 -18.86
N GLU A 45 -45.98 21.80 -19.69
CA GLU A 45 -45.00 22.72 -20.25
C GLU A 45 -44.35 23.51 -19.11
N ALA A 46 -43.29 22.93 -18.52
CA ALA A 46 -42.40 23.67 -17.65
C ALA A 46 -41.60 24.64 -18.51
N GLN A 47 -41.97 25.92 -18.43
CA GLN A 47 -41.23 27.05 -18.99
C GLN A 47 -39.76 26.94 -18.58
N THR A 48 -38.91 26.68 -19.56
CA THR A 48 -37.45 26.73 -19.46
C THR A 48 -37.02 28.19 -19.36
N PRO A 49 -36.47 28.67 -18.23
CA PRO A 49 -35.67 29.87 -18.26
C PRO A 49 -34.42 29.54 -19.10
N SER A 50 -34.28 30.18 -20.25
CA SER A 50 -33.04 30.22 -21.02
C SER A 50 -31.95 30.94 -20.22
N GLY A 51 -31.38 30.23 -19.25
CA GLY A 51 -30.06 30.51 -18.71
C GLY A 51 -29.04 29.97 -19.69
N SER A 52 -28.39 30.86 -20.42
CA SER A 52 -27.26 30.57 -21.30
C SER A 52 -26.05 30.14 -20.47
N ASP A 53 -26.08 28.93 -19.90
CA ASP A 53 -24.94 28.30 -19.29
C ASP A 53 -24.15 27.58 -20.38
N SER A 54 -23.25 28.34 -21.02
CA SER A 54 -22.19 27.74 -21.84
C SER A 54 -21.47 26.69 -20.99
N PRO A 55 -21.41 25.42 -21.41
CA PRO A 55 -20.63 24.42 -20.69
C PRO A 55 -19.19 24.90 -20.72
N ALA A 56 -18.71 25.41 -19.59
CA ALA A 56 -17.30 25.68 -19.41
C ALA A 56 -16.60 24.33 -19.57
N THR A 57 -16.06 24.09 -20.76
CA THR A 57 -15.07 23.06 -21.01
C THR A 57 -13.88 23.44 -20.14
N SER A 58 -13.92 23.01 -18.89
CA SER A 58 -12.81 23.12 -17.98
C SER A 58 -11.79 22.12 -18.49
N ASP A 59 -10.96 22.55 -19.45
CA ASP A 59 -9.74 21.84 -19.77
C ASP A 59 -9.07 21.53 -18.43
N PRO A 60 -8.74 20.24 -18.17
CA PRO A 60 -8.16 19.86 -16.89
C PRO A 60 -6.92 20.73 -16.68
N PRO A 61 -6.78 21.39 -15.51
CA PRO A 61 -5.65 22.25 -15.26
C PRO A 61 -4.40 21.41 -15.47
N THR A 62 -3.69 21.67 -16.56
CA THR A 62 -2.38 21.12 -16.85
C THR A 62 -1.42 21.83 -15.90
N THR A 63 -1.49 21.45 -14.62
CA THR A 63 -0.51 21.85 -13.64
C THR A 63 0.81 21.29 -14.13
N ALA A 64 1.68 22.17 -14.64
CA ALA A 64 3.02 21.85 -15.08
C ALA A 64 3.88 21.46 -13.87
N VAL A 65 3.59 20.30 -13.27
CA VAL A 65 4.38 19.73 -12.18
C VAL A 65 5.71 19.31 -12.77
N ARG A 66 6.79 19.93 -12.29
CA ARG A 66 8.13 19.59 -12.75
C ARG A 66 8.51 18.19 -12.24
N PRO A 67 8.85 17.24 -13.13
CA PRO A 67 9.25 15.91 -12.70
C PRO A 67 10.59 15.94 -11.96
N THR A 68 10.73 15.06 -10.98
CA THR A 68 11.97 14.82 -10.22
C THR A 68 12.15 13.32 -10.01
N ASN A 69 13.38 12.85 -9.78
CA ASN A 69 13.60 11.44 -9.43
C ASN A 69 13.49 11.21 -7.92
N PHE A 70 14.00 12.14 -7.12
CA PHE A 70 14.04 12.01 -5.66
C PHE A 70 13.32 13.17 -5.01
N LEU A 71 12.39 12.86 -4.10
CA LEU A 71 11.66 13.82 -3.28
C LEU A 71 11.43 13.25 -1.88
N SER A 72 11.90 13.98 -0.86
CA SER A 72 11.63 13.66 0.54
C SER A 72 10.98 14.85 1.22
N LEU A 73 9.79 14.65 1.78
CA LEU A 73 9.03 15.66 2.52
C LEU A 73 8.65 15.11 3.89
N SER A 74 9.11 15.80 4.95
CA SER A 74 8.72 15.51 6.33
C SER A 74 8.03 16.72 6.95
N ARG A 75 6.82 16.53 7.46
CA ARG A 75 6.01 17.57 8.09
C ARG A 75 5.45 17.04 9.42
N GLY A 76 5.73 17.69 10.55
CA GLY A 76 5.23 17.20 11.85
C GLY A 76 3.70 17.05 11.91
N SER A 77 2.95 18.13 12.04
CA SER A 77 1.47 18.09 12.11
C SER A 77 0.78 18.77 10.93
N ARG A 78 1.53 19.12 9.87
CA ARG A 78 0.97 19.75 8.67
C ARG A 78 0.65 18.70 7.63
N SER A 79 -0.42 18.94 6.89
CA SER A 79 -0.79 18.09 5.76
C SER A 79 0.28 18.14 4.66
N ILE A 80 0.40 17.03 3.94
CA ILE A 80 1.10 16.97 2.66
C ILE A 80 0.04 16.76 1.59
N THR A 81 -0.17 17.77 0.77
CA THR A 81 -1.17 17.75 -0.30
C THR A 81 -0.58 18.24 -1.60
N GLY A 82 -0.99 17.65 -2.72
CA GLY A 82 -0.65 18.15 -4.04
C GLY A 82 -0.33 17.05 -5.03
N THR A 83 0.13 17.48 -6.20
CA THR A 83 0.48 16.60 -7.31
C THR A 83 1.99 16.53 -7.46
N TYR A 84 2.53 15.32 -7.59
CA TYR A 84 3.95 15.05 -7.72
C TYR A 84 4.21 14.24 -9.00
N ALA A 85 5.28 14.56 -9.71
CA ALA A 85 5.73 13.82 -10.89
C ALA A 85 7.09 13.19 -10.59
N ILE A 86 7.15 11.86 -10.62
CA ILE A 86 8.36 11.08 -10.37
C ILE A 86 8.84 10.51 -11.71
N ASP A 87 10.03 10.91 -12.16
CA ASP A 87 10.67 10.36 -13.36
C ASP A 87 12.01 9.71 -13.00
N ALA A 88 12.05 8.37 -13.07
CA ALA A 88 13.21 7.57 -12.68
C ALA A 88 14.43 7.76 -13.60
N ARG A 89 14.25 8.36 -14.79
CA ARG A 89 15.34 8.61 -15.76
C ARG A 89 16.16 9.84 -15.40
N ILE A 90 15.62 10.73 -14.56
CA ILE A 90 16.30 11.96 -14.17
C ILE A 90 17.47 11.63 -13.24
N ARG A 91 18.69 11.97 -13.65
CA ARG A 91 19.88 11.83 -12.80
C ARG A 91 20.10 13.10 -11.99
N ILE A 92 20.10 12.96 -10.66
CA ILE A 92 20.39 14.06 -9.74
C ILE A 92 21.80 13.87 -9.19
N PRO A 93 22.67 14.89 -9.22
CA PRO A 93 24.00 14.83 -8.61
C PRO A 93 23.92 14.46 -7.13
N GLN A 94 24.83 13.58 -6.66
CA GLN A 94 24.79 13.05 -5.29
C GLN A 94 24.83 14.15 -4.21
N ALA A 95 25.50 15.28 -4.48
CA ALA A 95 25.57 16.43 -3.58
C ALA A 95 24.21 17.14 -3.34
N LEU A 96 23.21 16.89 -4.20
CA LEU A 96 21.86 17.47 -4.08
C LEU A 96 20.84 16.46 -3.55
N LEU A 97 21.25 15.20 -3.32
CA LEU A 97 20.37 14.17 -2.83
C LEU A 97 20.22 14.28 -1.31
N PRO A 98 19.03 13.98 -0.76
CA PRO A 98 18.87 13.85 0.68
C PRO A 98 19.89 12.86 1.26
N PRO A 99 20.37 13.09 2.49
CA PRO A 99 21.19 12.11 3.20
C PRO A 99 20.48 10.75 3.23
N LEU A 100 21.26 9.67 3.09
CA LEU A 100 20.74 8.31 3.24
C LEU A 100 20.37 8.07 4.70
N GLU A 101 19.26 7.37 4.93
CA GLU A 101 18.97 6.81 6.23
C GLU A 101 19.99 5.72 6.59
N PRO A 102 20.27 5.43 7.89
CA PRO A 102 21.31 4.49 8.32
C PRO A 102 21.22 3.07 7.73
N HIS A 103 20.07 2.69 7.19
CA HIS A 103 19.79 1.36 6.61
C HIS A 103 19.48 1.42 5.11
N GLU A 104 19.61 2.61 4.51
CA GLU A 104 19.36 2.85 3.10
C GLU A 104 20.70 2.93 2.36
N THR A 105 20.78 2.25 1.24
CA THR A 105 21.90 2.31 0.29
C THR A 105 21.49 3.12 -0.92
N GLU A 106 22.45 3.61 -1.71
CA GLU A 106 22.15 4.32 -2.97
C GLU A 106 21.24 3.50 -3.91
N GLY A 107 21.39 2.16 -3.94
CA GLY A 107 20.55 1.26 -4.74
C GLY A 107 19.16 0.99 -4.16
N THR A 108 18.95 1.30 -2.88
CA THR A 108 17.64 1.15 -2.20
C THR A 108 17.00 2.50 -1.90
N ARG A 109 17.59 3.60 -2.39
CA ARG A 109 17.08 4.95 -2.15
C ARG A 109 15.69 5.11 -2.74
N ARG A 110 14.76 5.60 -1.93
CA ARG A 110 13.38 5.83 -2.36
C ARG A 110 13.27 7.08 -3.23
N ASN A 111 12.51 6.98 -4.31
CA ASN A 111 12.20 8.07 -5.22
C ASN A 111 11.24 9.08 -4.59
N LEU A 112 10.30 8.61 -3.77
CA LEU A 112 9.36 9.45 -3.01
C LEU A 112 9.28 9.00 -1.56
N SER A 113 9.47 9.93 -0.62
CA SER A 113 9.29 9.68 0.81
C SER A 113 8.46 10.81 1.41
N LEU A 114 7.23 10.51 1.82
CA LEU A 114 6.32 11.46 2.45
C LEU A 114 6.04 11.03 3.88
N HIS A 115 6.42 11.85 4.84
CA HIS A 115 6.27 11.53 6.26
C HIS A 115 5.53 12.63 7.03
N THR A 116 4.56 12.23 7.83
CA THR A 116 3.82 13.10 8.75
C THR A 116 3.58 12.45 10.11
N THR A 117 3.45 13.24 11.18
CA THR A 117 3.00 12.72 12.49
C THR A 117 1.48 12.75 12.60
N ASN A 118 0.87 13.91 12.34
CA ASN A 118 -0.59 14.12 12.52
C ASN A 118 -1.26 14.83 11.33
N GLY A 119 -0.51 15.10 10.26
CA GLY A 119 -1.05 15.75 9.07
C GLY A 119 -1.54 14.73 8.06
N PRO A 120 -2.69 14.91 7.40
CA PRO A 120 -3.12 13.99 6.35
C PRO A 120 -2.16 14.06 5.15
N ILE A 121 -1.99 12.93 4.49
CA ILE A 121 -1.30 12.83 3.20
C ILE A 121 -2.38 12.64 2.14
N ASN A 122 -2.54 13.59 1.21
CA ASN A 122 -3.49 13.50 0.10
C ASN A 122 -2.80 13.91 -1.20
N VAL A 123 -2.36 12.93 -1.99
CA VAL A 123 -1.43 13.16 -3.09
C VAL A 123 -1.83 12.44 -4.36
N ASP A 124 -1.62 13.12 -5.49
CA ASP A 124 -1.65 12.52 -6.82
C ASP A 124 -0.20 12.35 -7.30
N VAL A 125 0.20 11.14 -7.68
CA VAL A 125 1.57 10.83 -8.08
C VAL A 125 1.58 10.30 -9.50
N PHE A 126 2.22 11.04 -10.40
CA PHE A 126 2.47 10.63 -11.77
C PHE A 126 3.83 9.95 -11.85
N VAL A 127 3.86 8.71 -12.33
CA VAL A 127 5.07 7.90 -12.42
C VAL A 127 5.49 7.77 -13.88
N TYR A 128 6.73 8.17 -14.15
CA TYR A 128 7.40 8.11 -15.45
C TYR A 128 8.71 7.31 -15.33
N GLY A 129 9.12 6.69 -16.43
CA GLY A 129 10.40 6.00 -16.51
C GLY A 129 10.39 4.85 -17.50
N ASP A 130 11.40 4.01 -17.41
CA ASP A 130 11.55 2.83 -18.26
C ASP A 130 11.40 1.54 -17.44
N LEU A 131 11.20 0.41 -18.11
CA LEU A 131 11.04 -0.92 -17.48
C LEU A 131 12.22 -1.32 -16.58
N ASN A 132 13.41 -0.76 -16.83
CA ASN A 132 14.65 -1.08 -16.11
C ASN A 132 14.83 -0.27 -14.82
N SER A 133 13.89 0.62 -14.49
CA SER A 133 14.05 1.60 -13.40
C SER A 133 12.89 1.50 -12.41
N LYS A 134 13.01 0.65 -11.38
CA LYS A 134 11.98 0.50 -10.35
C LYS A 134 11.78 1.79 -9.55
N VAL A 135 10.53 2.22 -9.38
CA VAL A 135 10.15 3.40 -8.59
C VAL A 135 9.69 2.97 -7.20
N SER A 136 10.43 3.39 -6.17
CA SER A 136 10.18 3.05 -4.77
C SER A 136 9.63 4.26 -4.00
N MET A 137 8.49 4.08 -3.33
CA MET A 137 7.77 5.14 -2.62
C MET A 137 7.41 4.71 -1.19
N LEU A 138 7.58 5.62 -0.22
CA LEU A 138 7.08 5.48 1.14
C LEU A 138 6.11 6.62 1.47
N LEU A 139 4.93 6.26 1.97
CA LEU A 139 3.96 7.16 2.56
C LEU A 139 3.76 6.77 4.03
N GLU A 140 4.05 7.67 4.95
CA GLU A 140 3.97 7.38 6.38
C GLU A 140 3.24 8.47 7.17
N SER A 141 2.26 8.08 7.97
CA SER A 141 1.54 8.96 8.88
C SER A 141 1.23 8.30 10.21
N SER A 142 1.63 8.86 11.35
CA SER A 142 1.35 8.21 12.65
C SER A 142 -0.16 8.12 12.94
N SER A 143 -0.93 9.19 12.69
CA SER A 143 -2.34 9.24 13.12
C SER A 143 -3.34 9.71 12.06
N ALA A 144 -2.88 10.27 10.95
CA ALA A 144 -3.74 10.94 9.98
C ALA A 144 -3.98 10.06 8.74
N PRO A 145 -5.07 10.31 8.00
CA PRO A 145 -5.39 9.53 6.82
C PRO A 145 -4.34 9.69 5.73
N ILE A 146 -4.13 8.60 4.98
CA ILE A 146 -3.30 8.57 3.78
C ILE A 146 -4.21 8.30 2.60
N THR A 147 -4.20 9.19 1.62
CA THR A 147 -4.87 9.04 0.32
C THR A 147 -3.84 9.27 -0.76
N ALA A 148 -3.62 8.26 -1.60
CA ALA A 148 -2.68 8.35 -2.70
C ALA A 148 -3.31 7.83 -3.99
N ARG A 149 -3.19 8.61 -5.06
CA ARG A 149 -3.62 8.23 -6.40
C ARG A 149 -2.40 8.11 -7.28
N LEU A 150 -2.17 6.93 -7.83
CA LEU A 150 -1.06 6.65 -8.70
C LEU A 150 -1.52 6.69 -10.16
N HIS A 151 -0.86 7.53 -10.95
CA HIS A 151 -1.11 7.69 -12.37
C HIS A 151 0.12 7.27 -13.15
N THR A 152 -0.10 6.50 -14.21
CA THR A 152 0.95 6.08 -15.14
C THR A 152 0.48 6.42 -16.55
N PRO A 153 0.81 7.62 -17.05
CA PRO A 153 0.29 8.09 -18.32
C PRO A 153 0.82 7.26 -19.50
N ASP A 154 2.02 6.70 -19.35
CA ASP A 154 2.64 5.84 -20.36
C ASP A 154 2.23 4.37 -20.15
N PRO A 155 1.90 3.63 -21.23
CA PRO A 155 1.58 2.19 -21.12
C PRO A 155 2.84 1.37 -20.79
N VAL A 156 4.01 1.83 -21.24
CA VAL A 156 5.31 1.28 -20.87
C VAL A 156 5.82 2.11 -19.71
N ARG A 157 5.80 1.52 -18.52
CA ARG A 157 6.10 2.23 -17.27
C ARG A 157 7.03 1.44 -16.38
N PRO A 158 7.77 2.09 -15.47
CA PRO A 158 8.58 1.38 -14.51
C PRO A 158 7.72 0.55 -13.54
N PRO A 159 8.26 -0.56 -13.00
CA PRO A 159 7.66 -1.25 -11.86
C PRO A 159 7.58 -0.32 -10.64
N ILE A 160 6.45 -0.37 -9.94
CA ILE A 160 6.14 0.49 -8.79
C ILE A 160 6.24 -0.32 -7.50
N ARG A 161 7.05 0.13 -6.54
CA ARG A 161 7.01 -0.35 -5.16
C ARG A 161 6.45 0.75 -4.27
N LEU A 162 5.25 0.54 -3.74
CA LEU A 162 4.61 1.46 -2.81
C LEU A 162 4.47 0.83 -1.43
N ILE A 163 4.99 1.51 -0.41
CA ILE A 163 4.75 1.20 1.00
C ILE A 163 3.92 2.33 1.60
N ALA A 164 2.77 2.01 2.19
CA ALA A 164 1.94 2.95 2.92
C ALA A 164 1.75 2.47 4.36
N HIS A 165 2.17 3.27 5.34
CA HIS A 165 2.10 2.95 6.76
C HIS A 165 1.34 4.01 7.54
N SER A 166 0.35 3.59 8.34
CA SER A 166 -0.28 4.44 9.34
C SER A 166 -0.60 3.71 10.64
N SER A 167 -0.41 4.33 11.79
CA SER A 167 -0.82 3.65 13.03
C SER A 167 -2.33 3.70 13.23
N ASN A 168 -2.96 4.86 13.04
CA ASN A 168 -4.39 5.03 13.32
C ASN A 168 -5.22 5.56 12.15
N GLY A 169 -4.57 6.12 11.13
CA GLY A 169 -5.24 6.73 10.00
C GLY A 169 -5.76 5.69 9.01
N PRO A 170 -6.94 5.90 8.40
CA PRO A 170 -7.35 5.08 7.28
C PRO A 170 -6.44 5.31 6.08
N ILE A 171 -6.20 4.26 5.31
CA ILE A 171 -5.34 4.30 4.12
C ILE A 171 -6.20 4.00 2.90
N THR A 172 -6.18 4.91 1.92
CA THR A 172 -6.87 4.77 0.64
C THR A 172 -5.85 4.87 -0.49
N ILE A 173 -5.65 3.80 -1.24
CA ILE A 173 -4.71 3.75 -2.36
C ILE A 173 -5.48 3.50 -3.65
N HIS A 174 -5.28 4.37 -4.63
CA HIS A 174 -5.76 4.17 -5.99
C HIS A 174 -4.58 3.82 -6.89
N LEU A 175 -4.63 2.61 -7.45
CA LEU A 175 -3.58 2.04 -8.30
C LEU A 175 -3.82 2.42 -9.77
N PRO A 176 -2.76 2.47 -10.59
CA PRO A 176 -2.96 2.55 -12.03
C PRO A 176 -3.59 1.23 -12.53
N PRO A 177 -4.45 1.24 -13.56
CA PRO A 177 -5.03 0.03 -14.16
C PRO A 177 -4.00 -0.98 -14.70
N SER A 178 -2.76 -0.53 -14.92
CA SER A 178 -1.66 -1.38 -15.37
C SER A 178 -0.92 -2.07 -14.23
N PHE A 179 -1.32 -1.84 -12.96
CA PHE A 179 -0.68 -2.46 -11.80
C PHE A 179 -0.81 -3.98 -11.84
N CYS A 180 0.31 -4.69 -11.75
CA CYS A 180 0.36 -6.14 -11.69
C CYS A 180 1.43 -6.58 -10.68
N GLY A 181 1.01 -7.21 -9.58
CA GLY A 181 1.93 -7.52 -8.49
C GLY A 181 1.27 -7.97 -7.19
N PRO A 182 2.08 -8.40 -6.20
CA PRO A 182 1.61 -8.75 -4.89
C PRO A 182 1.15 -7.51 -4.13
N VAL A 183 0.09 -7.72 -3.38
CA VAL A 183 -0.49 -6.77 -2.47
C VAL A 183 -0.51 -7.40 -1.08
N THR A 184 0.25 -6.82 -0.16
CA THR A 184 0.27 -7.21 1.24
C THR A 184 -0.45 -6.14 2.06
N ILE A 185 -1.54 -6.53 2.69
CA ILE A 185 -2.35 -5.66 3.55
C ILE A 185 -2.20 -6.16 4.98
N ARG A 186 -1.69 -5.33 5.87
CA ARG A 186 -1.65 -5.58 7.31
C ARG A 186 -2.58 -4.61 8.00
N SER A 187 -3.67 -5.10 8.56
CA SER A 187 -4.53 -4.27 9.40
C SER A 187 -5.14 -5.05 10.53
N ARG A 188 -5.20 -4.43 11.72
CA ARG A 188 -6.00 -4.99 12.83
C ARG A 188 -7.48 -4.66 12.71
N SER A 189 -7.81 -3.71 11.84
CA SER A 189 -9.19 -3.42 11.50
C SER A 189 -9.70 -4.44 10.49
N PRO A 190 -10.87 -5.05 10.70
CA PRO A 190 -11.48 -5.94 9.72
C PRO A 190 -11.97 -5.18 8.47
N ALA A 191 -11.95 -3.85 8.48
CA ALA A 191 -12.43 -3.01 7.39
C ALA A 191 -11.37 -2.88 6.28
N VAL A 192 -11.24 -3.92 5.47
CA VAL A 192 -10.52 -3.87 4.18
C VAL A 192 -11.54 -3.82 3.06
N ARG A 193 -11.49 -2.77 2.25
CA ARG A 193 -12.36 -2.56 1.10
C ARG A 193 -11.54 -2.59 -0.18
N VAL A 194 -12.03 -3.31 -1.17
CA VAL A 194 -11.44 -3.39 -2.51
C VAL A 194 -12.55 -3.01 -3.48
N SER A 195 -12.28 -2.08 -4.41
CA SER A 195 -13.26 -1.67 -5.42
C SER A 195 -13.68 -2.88 -6.24
N GLU A 196 -14.90 -2.92 -6.75
CA GLU A 196 -15.42 -4.04 -7.54
C GLU A 196 -14.51 -4.42 -8.71
N ARG A 197 -14.02 -3.43 -9.46
CA ARG A 197 -13.13 -3.66 -10.60
C ARG A 197 -11.78 -4.26 -10.19
N LEU A 198 -11.13 -3.70 -9.18
CA LEU A 198 -9.90 -4.29 -8.62
C LEU A 198 -10.16 -5.70 -8.07
N ALA A 199 -11.29 -5.92 -7.39
CA ALA A 199 -11.65 -7.22 -6.82
C ALA A 199 -11.79 -8.32 -7.88
N ALA A 200 -12.24 -7.97 -9.10
CA ALA A 200 -12.31 -8.89 -10.23
C ALA A 200 -10.93 -9.39 -10.71
N GLU A 201 -9.86 -8.65 -10.42
CA GLU A 201 -8.48 -8.96 -10.82
C GLU A 201 -7.60 -9.41 -9.64
N VAL A 202 -8.18 -9.51 -8.44
CA VAL A 202 -7.48 -9.90 -7.22
C VAL A 202 -7.60 -11.40 -6.98
N THR A 203 -6.46 -12.07 -6.87
CA THR A 203 -6.34 -13.45 -6.38
C THR A 203 -5.81 -13.43 -4.94
N THR A 204 -6.61 -13.90 -3.97
CA THR A 204 -6.18 -13.95 -2.55
C THR A 204 -5.50 -15.27 -2.23
N PHE A 205 -4.29 -15.23 -1.68
CA PHE A 205 -3.51 -16.42 -1.32
C PHE A 205 -3.61 -16.79 0.16
N SER A 206 -3.56 -15.78 1.04
CA SER A 206 -3.63 -16.00 2.48
C SER A 206 -4.37 -14.87 3.17
N GLU A 207 -5.17 -15.24 4.16
CA GLU A 207 -5.80 -14.32 5.09
C GLU A 207 -5.56 -14.86 6.51
N GLU A 208 -4.57 -14.28 7.17
CA GLU A 208 -4.25 -14.50 8.56
C GLU A 208 -4.82 -13.32 9.37
N GLU A 209 -5.10 -13.51 10.66
CA GLU A 209 -5.89 -12.62 11.56
C GLU A 209 -5.79 -11.11 11.27
N TYR A 210 -4.59 -10.61 10.94
CA TYR A 210 -4.33 -9.20 10.64
C TYR A 210 -3.55 -8.96 9.34
N ALA A 211 -3.42 -9.97 8.49
CA ALA A 211 -2.62 -9.93 7.27
C ALA A 211 -3.33 -10.63 6.11
N ARG A 212 -3.66 -9.88 5.06
CA ARG A 212 -4.14 -10.40 3.79
C ARG A 212 -3.02 -10.29 2.75
N ARG A 213 -2.67 -11.41 2.11
CA ARG A 213 -1.77 -11.45 0.96
C ARG A 213 -2.57 -11.84 -0.26
N CYS A 214 -2.49 -10.99 -1.26
CA CYS A 214 -3.18 -11.18 -2.53
C CYS A 214 -2.28 -10.74 -3.68
N PHE A 215 -2.71 -11.01 -4.89
CA PHE A 215 -2.04 -10.62 -6.13
C PHE A 215 -3.05 -9.97 -7.05
N VAL A 216 -2.68 -8.85 -7.65
CA VAL A 216 -3.49 -8.15 -8.64
C VAL A 216 -2.93 -8.47 -10.02
N GLY A 217 -3.79 -8.93 -10.94
CA GLY A 217 -3.42 -9.29 -12.31
C GLY A 217 -3.04 -10.76 -12.46
N ASP A 218 -2.25 -11.05 -13.49
CA ASP A 218 -1.83 -12.42 -13.84
C ASP A 218 -0.63 -12.87 -12.99
N PHE A 219 -0.88 -13.79 -12.06
CA PHE A 219 0.15 -14.36 -11.18
C PHE A 219 1.03 -15.42 -11.88
N SER A 220 0.77 -15.78 -13.13
CA SER A 220 1.57 -16.77 -13.88
C SER A 220 3.04 -16.33 -14.07
N ALA A 221 3.28 -15.02 -14.10
CA ALA A 221 4.61 -14.44 -14.18
C ALA A 221 5.38 -14.52 -12.84
N TRP A 222 4.72 -14.90 -11.75
CA TRP A 222 5.36 -15.06 -10.45
C TRP A 222 6.26 -16.29 -10.43
N THR A 223 7.56 -16.07 -10.36
CA THR A 223 8.55 -17.13 -10.11
C THR A 223 8.91 -17.17 -8.63
N GLU A 224 9.52 -18.25 -8.15
CA GLU A 224 10.07 -18.33 -6.78
C GLU A 224 11.23 -17.33 -6.54
N GLU A 225 11.72 -16.69 -7.60
CA GLU A 225 12.77 -15.68 -7.56
C GLU A 225 12.24 -14.30 -7.13
N GLU A 226 13.14 -13.31 -7.00
CA GLU A 226 12.78 -11.95 -6.63
C GLU A 226 11.79 -11.33 -7.64
N TRP A 227 10.61 -10.93 -7.16
CA TRP A 227 9.59 -10.32 -8.00
C TRP A 227 10.02 -8.95 -8.54
N ALA A 228 10.22 -8.88 -9.87
CA ALA A 228 10.66 -7.68 -10.56
C ALA A 228 9.54 -6.66 -10.86
N GLY A 229 8.28 -7.07 -10.76
CA GLY A 229 7.11 -6.25 -11.07
C GLY A 229 6.72 -5.27 -9.96
N ASP A 230 5.44 -4.85 -9.98
CA ASP A 230 4.92 -3.92 -8.98
C ASP A 230 4.80 -4.57 -7.62
N VAL A 231 4.82 -3.82 -6.53
CA VAL A 231 4.63 -4.30 -5.17
C VAL A 231 3.86 -3.25 -4.39
N LEU A 232 2.81 -3.67 -3.69
CA LEU A 232 2.08 -2.84 -2.76
C LEU A 232 2.13 -3.44 -1.35
N GLU A 233 2.60 -2.65 -0.40
CA GLU A 233 2.62 -2.97 1.01
C GLU A 233 1.82 -1.90 1.76
N VAL A 234 0.71 -2.28 2.39
CA VAL A 234 -0.13 -1.37 3.17
C VAL A 234 -0.21 -1.88 4.60
N GLU A 235 0.15 -1.04 5.56
CA GLU A 235 0.09 -1.38 6.98
C GLU A 235 -0.68 -0.30 7.75
N SER A 236 -1.80 -0.69 8.37
CA SER A 236 -2.57 0.17 9.26
C SER A 236 -2.84 -0.49 10.61
N ALA A 237 -2.39 0.06 11.74
CA ALA A 237 -2.62 -0.63 13.01
C ALA A 237 -4.09 -0.61 13.43
N TRP A 238 -4.83 0.48 13.18
CA TRP A 238 -6.25 0.61 13.57
C TRP A 238 -7.13 1.27 12.50
N GLY A 239 -6.55 1.73 11.40
CA GLY A 239 -7.30 2.34 10.30
C GLY A 239 -7.90 1.31 9.35
N SER A 240 -8.99 1.69 8.69
CA SER A 240 -9.51 0.94 7.56
C SER A 240 -8.59 1.07 6.35
N VAL A 241 -8.53 0.04 5.52
CA VAL A 241 -7.77 0.05 4.26
C VAL A 241 -8.75 0.00 3.10
N ALA A 242 -8.56 0.86 2.12
CA ALA A 242 -9.34 0.93 0.89
C ALA A 242 -8.42 0.91 -0.32
N LEU A 243 -8.67 0.00 -1.26
CA LEU A 243 -7.93 -0.14 -2.50
C LEU A 243 -8.89 -0.02 -3.70
N GLY A 244 -8.45 0.64 -4.77
CA GLY A 244 -9.16 0.64 -6.06
C GLY A 244 -8.28 1.14 -7.19
N TYR A 245 -8.84 1.31 -8.39
CA TYR A 245 -8.11 1.93 -9.49
C TYR A 245 -8.25 3.46 -9.48
N ALA A 246 -7.29 4.16 -10.08
CA ALA A 246 -7.24 5.62 -10.14
C ALA A 246 -8.27 6.23 -11.11
N ASP A 247 -8.78 5.44 -12.05
CA ASP A 247 -9.82 5.81 -13.01
C ASP A 247 -11.24 5.42 -12.56
N ASP A 248 -11.39 4.72 -11.43
CA ASP A 248 -12.70 4.39 -10.89
C ASP A 248 -13.42 5.66 -10.44
N ALA A 249 -14.57 5.96 -11.05
CA ALA A 249 -15.41 7.12 -10.71
C ALA A 249 -15.84 7.10 -9.23
N ASP A 250 -15.95 5.90 -8.67
CA ASP A 250 -16.34 5.66 -7.27
C ASP A 250 -15.21 5.91 -6.27
N ALA A 251 -14.01 6.26 -6.74
CA ALA A 251 -12.87 6.60 -5.89
C ALA A 251 -13.19 7.70 -4.87
N GLY A 252 -14.10 8.63 -5.21
CA GLY A 252 -14.58 9.68 -4.29
C GLY A 252 -15.63 9.21 -3.29
N ASN A 253 -16.30 8.08 -3.54
CA ASN A 253 -17.46 7.61 -2.77
C ASN A 253 -17.13 6.48 -1.79
N PHE A 254 -15.87 6.04 -1.74
CA PHE A 254 -15.40 5.04 -0.77
C PHE A 254 -15.58 5.46 0.70
N MET A 255 -15.77 6.76 0.95
CA MET A 255 -16.12 7.32 2.27
C MET A 255 -17.62 7.24 2.61
N GLY A 256 -18.43 6.54 1.81
CA GLY A 256 -19.83 6.26 2.14
C GLY A 256 -19.98 5.62 3.53
N PRO A 257 -21.10 5.90 4.24
CA PRO A 257 -21.31 5.51 5.63
C PRO A 257 -21.13 3.99 5.79
N PHE A 258 -20.33 3.64 6.79
CA PHE A 258 -19.83 2.29 7.06
C PHE A 258 -20.95 1.26 7.28
N ALA A 259 -21.30 0.50 6.24
CA ALA A 259 -22.15 -0.68 6.37
C ALA A 259 -21.77 -1.75 5.32
N PHE A 260 -20.59 -2.36 5.49
CA PHE A 260 -20.36 -3.69 4.93
C PHE A 260 -19.94 -4.59 6.08
N THR A 261 -20.82 -5.53 6.40
CA THR A 261 -20.58 -6.62 7.34
C THR A 261 -19.67 -7.66 6.70
N TYR A 262 -18.86 -8.32 7.52
CA TYR A 262 -17.88 -9.36 7.19
C TYR A 262 -18.38 -10.55 6.33
N GLN A 263 -19.64 -10.56 5.91
CA GLN A 263 -20.29 -11.69 5.22
C GLN A 263 -20.09 -11.67 3.69
N ASP A 264 -19.82 -10.53 3.06
CA ASP A 264 -19.87 -10.43 1.60
C ASP A 264 -18.57 -10.84 0.87
N LEU A 265 -17.47 -11.10 1.59
CA LEU A 265 -16.15 -11.42 1.00
C LEU A 265 -15.71 -12.88 1.17
N ASN A 266 -16.48 -13.70 1.90
CA ASN A 266 -16.32 -15.15 1.79
C ASN A 266 -17.02 -15.60 0.52
N GLY A 267 -16.25 -15.75 -0.57
CA GLY A 267 -16.69 -16.14 -1.92
C GLY A 267 -17.41 -17.50 -2.05
N THR A 268 -18.01 -18.03 -0.99
CA THR A 268 -18.93 -19.17 -1.05
C THR A 268 -20.35 -18.76 -1.43
N ASP A 269 -20.80 -17.53 -1.12
CA ASP A 269 -22.19 -17.13 -1.40
C ASP A 269 -22.43 -16.66 -2.85
N ALA A 270 -21.42 -16.12 -3.54
CA ALA A 270 -21.54 -15.82 -4.97
C ALA A 270 -21.69 -17.11 -5.81
N LEU A 271 -20.99 -18.18 -5.43
CA LEU A 271 -21.12 -19.52 -6.04
C LEU A 271 -22.46 -20.18 -5.67
N ARG A 272 -22.95 -19.94 -4.44
CA ARG A 272 -24.27 -20.42 -3.98
C ARG A 272 -25.44 -19.70 -4.66
N LYS A 273 -25.26 -18.43 -5.01
CA LYS A 273 -26.25 -17.62 -5.76
C LYS A 273 -26.21 -17.91 -7.27
N ALA A 274 -25.06 -18.29 -7.81
CA ALA A 274 -24.91 -18.72 -9.21
C ALA A 274 -25.40 -20.15 -9.49
N LEU A 275 -25.38 -21.04 -8.49
CA LEU A 275 -25.79 -22.45 -8.65
C LEU A 275 -27.29 -22.73 -8.50
N GLY A 276 -28.13 -21.70 -8.27
CA GLY A 276 -29.55 -21.88 -8.02
C GLY A 276 -29.82 -22.63 -6.71
N GLN A 277 -30.94 -22.32 -6.06
CA GLN A 277 -31.36 -23.04 -4.87
C GLN A 277 -31.60 -24.53 -5.22
N VAL A 278 -30.66 -25.40 -4.84
CA VAL A 278 -30.92 -26.84 -4.80
C VAL A 278 -32.03 -27.05 -3.75
N PRO A 279 -33.17 -27.66 -4.10
CA PRO A 279 -34.24 -27.89 -3.15
C PRO A 279 -33.70 -28.72 -1.98
N HIS A 280 -34.05 -28.27 -0.78
CA HIS A 280 -33.71 -28.93 0.48
C HIS A 280 -34.38 -30.32 0.53
N VAL A 281 -33.68 -31.35 0.03
CA VAL A 281 -34.07 -32.74 0.24
C VAL A 281 -33.75 -33.08 1.69
N SER A 282 -34.79 -33.22 2.51
CA SER A 282 -34.65 -33.69 3.89
C SER A 282 -33.90 -35.02 3.89
N PRO A 283 -32.84 -35.19 4.70
CA PRO A 283 -32.14 -36.46 4.77
C PRO A 283 -33.10 -37.55 5.26
N PRO A 284 -33.02 -38.78 4.71
CA PRO A 284 -33.82 -39.89 5.20
C PRO A 284 -33.51 -40.13 6.68
N VAL A 285 -34.58 -40.15 7.49
CA VAL A 285 -34.51 -40.49 8.91
C VAL A 285 -34.09 -41.96 9.00
N LEU A 286 -32.82 -42.20 9.28
CA LEU A 286 -32.32 -43.53 9.61
C LEU A 286 -32.83 -43.91 11.00
N SER A 287 -33.56 -45.02 11.08
CA SER A 287 -33.99 -45.63 12.33
C SER A 287 -32.78 -46.01 13.19
N ALA A 288 -32.91 -45.85 14.51
CA ALA A 288 -31.86 -46.15 15.49
C ALA A 288 -31.38 -47.62 15.46
N ASP A 289 -32.11 -48.52 14.80
CA ASP A 289 -31.77 -49.94 14.70
C ASP A 289 -30.68 -50.25 13.65
N ASP A 290 -30.36 -49.34 12.72
CA ASP A 290 -29.35 -49.58 11.69
C ASP A 290 -27.91 -49.24 12.13
N LEU A 291 -27.73 -48.55 13.26
CA LEU A 291 -26.41 -48.14 13.75
C LEU A 291 -25.63 -49.24 14.51
N THR A 292 -26.26 -50.35 14.87
CA THR A 292 -25.58 -51.44 15.62
C THR A 292 -24.95 -52.53 14.74
N LYS A 293 -25.18 -52.54 13.43
CA LYS A 293 -24.55 -53.51 12.50
C LYS A 293 -23.31 -52.98 11.77
N ALA A 294 -23.05 -51.68 11.76
CA ALA A 294 -21.95 -51.09 10.99
C ALA A 294 -20.59 -51.04 11.72
N PHE A 295 -20.55 -51.24 13.05
CA PHE A 295 -19.31 -51.20 13.84
C PHE A 295 -18.81 -52.60 14.21
N GLY A 296 -18.50 -53.40 13.18
CA GLY A 296 -17.74 -54.62 13.33
C GLY A 296 -16.24 -54.35 13.52
N ARG A 297 -15.71 -54.79 14.67
CA ARG A 297 -14.30 -55.12 14.97
C ARG A 297 -13.23 -54.02 14.75
N ARG A 298 -12.82 -53.41 15.86
CA ARG A 298 -11.54 -52.68 15.97
C ARG A 298 -10.35 -53.66 15.86
N PRO A 299 -9.37 -53.46 14.97
CA PRO A 299 -8.06 -54.08 15.12
C PRO A 299 -7.25 -53.38 16.24
N ALA A 300 -6.49 -54.18 16.98
CA ALA A 300 -5.59 -53.73 18.03
C ALA A 300 -4.42 -52.93 17.44
N PHE A 301 -4.14 -51.76 18.02
CA PHE A 301 -2.94 -50.98 17.72
C PHE A 301 -1.70 -51.61 18.38
N PRO A 302 -0.58 -51.79 17.66
CA PRO A 302 0.68 -52.16 18.29
C PRO A 302 1.34 -50.97 19.00
N HIS A 303 2.09 -51.31 20.05
CA HIS A 303 2.83 -50.42 20.93
C HIS A 303 3.73 -49.42 20.17
N VAL A 304 3.62 -48.15 20.56
CA VAL A 304 4.52 -47.06 20.16
C VAL A 304 5.87 -47.27 20.83
N ALA A 305 6.90 -47.52 20.03
CA ALA A 305 8.28 -47.50 20.47
C ALA A 305 8.74 -46.07 20.74
N SER A 306 9.37 -45.86 21.90
CA SER A 306 10.00 -44.62 22.33
C SER A 306 11.10 -44.20 21.36
N PHE A 307 10.94 -43.02 20.76
CA PHE A 307 11.93 -42.38 19.90
C PHE A 307 13.01 -41.72 20.77
N THR A 308 14.20 -42.30 20.79
CA THR A 308 15.40 -41.72 21.38
C THR A 308 16.01 -40.72 20.38
N PRO A 309 16.28 -39.46 20.75
CA PRO A 309 16.91 -38.52 19.83
C PRO A 309 18.37 -38.89 19.56
N PRO A 310 18.84 -38.88 18.30
CA PRO A 310 20.21 -39.21 17.96
C PRO A 310 21.18 -38.07 18.33
N GLY A 311 22.17 -38.41 19.14
CA GLY A 311 23.58 -38.07 18.97
C GLY A 311 23.94 -36.61 18.71
N ALA A 312 24.35 -35.92 19.77
CA ALA A 312 25.19 -34.72 19.68
C ALA A 312 26.49 -35.05 18.94
N MET A 313 26.67 -34.45 17.76
CA MET A 313 27.92 -34.46 17.02
C MET A 313 28.94 -33.52 17.69
N PRO A 314 30.21 -33.92 17.82
CA PRO A 314 31.25 -33.08 18.41
C PRO A 314 31.69 -31.95 17.47
N LEU A 315 31.84 -30.75 18.03
CA LEU A 315 32.43 -29.57 17.40
C LEU A 315 33.86 -29.86 16.92
N PRO A 316 34.25 -29.48 15.69
CA PRO A 316 35.64 -29.48 15.28
C PRO A 316 36.41 -28.37 16.02
N GLN A 317 37.48 -28.76 16.70
CA GLN A 317 38.47 -27.84 17.28
C GLN A 317 39.18 -27.09 16.15
N ALA A 318 38.93 -25.78 16.06
CA ALA A 318 39.67 -24.90 15.17
C ALA A 318 41.03 -24.55 15.78
N PHE A 319 42.07 -24.89 15.02
CA PHE A 319 43.44 -24.40 15.15
C PHE A 319 43.50 -22.89 14.96
N GLY A 320 44.47 -22.24 15.62
CA GLY A 320 45.10 -21.02 15.08
C GLY A 320 45.14 -19.82 16.01
N ASN A 321 45.96 -19.89 17.07
CA ASN A 321 46.57 -18.70 17.66
C ASN A 321 47.47 -18.03 16.61
N LEU A 322 47.05 -16.91 16.05
CA LEU A 322 47.94 -15.96 15.37
C LEU A 322 48.08 -14.71 16.23
N ASN A 323 49.18 -14.69 16.97
CA ASN A 323 49.77 -13.50 17.58
C ASN A 323 50.01 -12.43 16.49
N PHE A 324 49.34 -11.29 16.60
CA PHE A 324 49.80 -10.07 15.96
C PHE A 324 50.65 -9.29 16.98
N PRO A 325 51.93 -8.99 16.67
CA PRO A 325 52.77 -8.21 17.56
C PRO A 325 52.38 -6.72 17.49
N HIS A 326 52.18 -6.14 18.67
CA HIS A 326 52.31 -4.72 18.89
C HIS A 326 53.73 -4.26 18.52
N GLY A 327 53.83 -3.22 17.70
CA GLY A 327 55.09 -2.56 17.36
C GLY A 327 54.87 -1.22 16.63
N PRO A 328 55.43 -0.09 17.12
CA PRO A 328 55.12 1.26 16.65
C PRO A 328 56.13 1.77 15.59
N ALA A 329 55.67 2.63 14.68
CA ALA A 329 56.50 3.54 13.87
C ALA A 329 55.62 4.73 13.47
N PHE A 330 55.75 5.92 14.08
CA PHE A 330 56.71 6.98 13.73
C PHE A 330 56.97 7.10 12.22
N LEU A 331 56.36 8.10 11.59
CA LEU A 331 57.03 9.04 10.68
C LEU A 331 56.28 10.40 10.67
N PRO A 332 57.02 11.53 10.66
CA PRO A 332 56.48 12.88 10.69
C PRO A 332 56.31 13.44 9.28
N GLY A 333 55.35 14.36 9.08
CA GLY A 333 55.16 14.98 7.76
C GLY A 333 54.04 16.01 7.72
N MET A 334 53.98 16.93 8.69
CA MET A 334 53.15 18.13 8.56
C MET A 334 53.96 19.24 7.90
N GLY A 335 53.68 19.47 6.62
CA GLY A 335 54.09 20.67 5.91
C GLY A 335 53.35 21.88 6.48
N ALA A 336 54.12 22.88 6.89
CA ALA A 336 53.65 24.17 7.34
C ALA A 336 53.06 24.98 6.18
N LEU A 337 51.85 25.51 6.36
CA LEU A 337 51.32 26.62 5.56
C LEU A 337 51.67 27.94 6.27
N PRO A 338 52.10 28.98 5.53
CA PRO A 338 52.43 30.28 6.13
C PRO A 338 51.17 31.09 6.47
N PRO A 339 51.14 31.80 7.63
CA PRO A 339 50.13 32.78 7.93
C PRO A 339 50.59 34.16 7.44
N GLY A 340 49.73 34.87 6.71
CA GLY A 340 49.98 36.28 6.44
C GLY A 340 49.27 36.81 5.21
N MET A 341 48.04 37.31 5.39
CA MET A 341 47.69 38.59 4.77
C MET A 341 46.54 39.24 5.53
N VAL A 342 46.83 40.46 5.96
CA VAL A 342 46.02 41.35 6.76
C VAL A 342 45.50 42.45 5.83
N HIS A 343 44.31 42.98 6.15
CA HIS A 343 43.68 44.25 5.73
C HIS A 343 42.75 44.28 4.51
N PRO A 344 41.79 45.25 4.44
CA PRO A 344 41.09 45.93 5.54
C PRO A 344 39.56 46.03 5.37
N ALA A 345 38.92 46.42 6.47
CA ALA A 345 37.58 46.98 6.54
C ALA A 345 37.46 48.32 5.80
N LEU A 346 36.28 48.56 5.22
CA LEU A 346 35.44 49.78 5.29
C LEU A 346 34.60 49.83 4.00
N TRP A 347 33.27 49.86 4.14
CA TRP A 347 32.44 50.95 3.62
C TRP A 347 31.08 50.87 4.32
N MET A 348 30.67 52.02 4.83
CA MET A 348 29.49 52.31 5.63
C MET A 348 28.81 53.51 4.95
N HIS A 349 27.48 53.62 5.15
CA HIS A 349 26.54 54.66 4.70
C HIS A 349 25.96 54.46 3.29
N GLY A 350 24.65 54.61 3.06
CA GLY A 350 23.55 55.01 3.94
C GLY A 350 22.28 55.32 3.13
N HIS A 351 21.16 55.47 3.85
CA HIS A 351 19.85 56.03 3.44
C HIS A 351 18.98 55.16 2.51
N GLY A 352 17.66 55.01 2.71
CA GLY A 352 16.79 55.63 3.70
C GLY A 352 15.33 55.17 3.59
N CYS A 353 14.57 55.54 4.62
CA CYS A 353 13.16 55.97 4.65
C CYS A 353 12.08 55.20 3.85
N GLY A 354 11.13 54.61 4.58
CA GLY A 354 9.82 54.22 4.05
C GLY A 354 8.80 53.88 5.13
N ARG A 355 8.50 54.82 6.05
CA ARG A 355 7.36 54.73 6.99
C ARG A 355 6.07 55.06 6.23
N GLY A 356 5.25 54.06 5.94
CA GLY A 356 3.86 54.25 5.55
C GLY A 356 2.94 54.25 6.77
N ARG A 357 2.65 55.44 7.31
CA ARG A 357 1.50 55.67 8.19
C ARG A 357 0.26 55.88 7.31
N GLY A 358 -0.76 55.06 7.51
CA GLY A 358 -2.13 55.31 7.03
C GLY A 358 -3.10 55.01 8.17
N GLY A 359 -3.47 56.05 8.91
CA GLY A 359 -4.51 56.00 9.92
C GLY A 359 -5.86 56.42 9.33
N GLY A 360 -6.94 55.93 9.94
CA GLY A 360 -8.29 56.46 9.73
C GLY A 360 -9.38 55.47 10.14
N ARG A 361 -9.81 55.52 11.42
CA ARG A 361 -11.18 55.83 11.90
C ARG A 361 -12.29 54.91 11.35
N GLY A 362 -13.16 54.30 12.14
CA GLY A 362 -13.49 54.40 13.56
C GLY A 362 -14.63 53.41 13.86
N GLY A 363 -14.77 52.99 15.11
CA GLY A 363 -16.01 53.26 15.82
C GLY A 363 -16.77 51.98 16.18
N LEU A 364 -16.70 51.60 17.46
CA LEU A 364 -17.84 51.53 18.40
C LEU A 364 -17.54 50.49 19.49
N ALA A 365 -17.50 51.03 20.70
CA ALA A 365 -17.37 50.31 21.95
C ALA A 365 -18.67 49.60 22.32
N ARG A 366 -18.54 48.43 22.96
CA ARG A 366 -19.42 47.74 23.94
C ARG A 366 -18.83 46.33 24.06
N GLY A 367 -18.56 45.73 25.20
CA GLY A 367 -18.73 46.06 26.61
C GLY A 367 -18.02 44.96 27.41
N PHE A 368 -17.73 45.27 28.67
CA PHE A 368 -17.01 44.45 29.64
C PHE A 368 -17.66 43.09 29.92
N GLY A 369 -16.82 42.08 30.19
CA GLY A 369 -17.17 40.86 30.92
C GLY A 369 -15.89 40.17 31.42
N PRO A 370 -15.60 40.13 32.74
CA PRO A 370 -14.39 39.52 33.27
C PRO A 370 -14.60 38.05 33.66
N GLY A 371 -13.52 37.29 33.60
CA GLY A 371 -13.34 36.12 34.46
C GLY A 371 -13.48 34.76 33.78
N ARG A 372 -12.35 34.16 33.39
CA ARG A 372 -12.16 32.72 33.56
C ARG A 372 -10.73 32.43 34.05
N HIS A 373 -10.71 31.67 35.13
CA HIS A 373 -9.55 31.13 35.83
C HIS A 373 -8.56 30.44 34.88
N MET A 374 -7.28 30.82 34.98
CA MET A 374 -6.18 29.96 34.53
C MET A 374 -5.99 28.84 35.57
N HIS A 375 -6.31 27.61 35.19
CA HIS A 375 -5.82 26.42 35.88
C HIS A 375 -4.46 26.07 35.28
N VAL A 376 -3.40 26.40 36.03
CA VAL A 376 -2.03 25.99 35.75
C VAL A 376 -1.85 24.59 36.31
N HIS A 377 -1.83 23.57 35.44
CA HIS A 377 -1.40 22.23 35.83
C HIS A 377 0.13 22.15 35.80
N PRO A 378 0.78 21.65 36.87
CA PRO A 378 2.24 21.54 36.92
C PRO A 378 2.76 20.37 36.07
N LEU A 379 3.86 20.65 35.36
CA LEU A 379 4.74 19.66 34.73
C LEU A 379 5.19 18.61 35.77
N MET A 380 4.77 17.36 35.57
CA MET A 380 5.45 16.21 36.15
C MET A 380 6.51 15.73 35.17
N ALA A 381 7.76 16.05 35.51
CA ALA A 381 8.94 15.42 34.96
C ALA A 381 8.88 13.91 35.24
N ARG A 382 8.90 13.08 34.19
CA ARG A 382 9.17 11.65 34.33
C ARG A 382 10.54 11.32 33.76
N HIS A 383 11.30 10.72 34.67
CA HIS A 383 12.62 10.14 34.59
C HIS A 383 12.98 9.41 33.30
N ASN A 384 14.22 9.67 32.88
CA ASN A 384 15.14 8.74 32.22
C ASN A 384 15.16 7.36 32.91
N GLY A 385 15.14 6.29 32.12
CA GLY A 385 15.29 4.94 32.66
C GLY A 385 15.51 3.88 31.59
N MET A 386 16.80 3.64 31.30
CA MET A 386 17.39 2.35 30.91
C MET A 386 17.15 1.81 29.49
N ASN A 387 18.11 2.15 28.63
CA ASN A 387 18.70 1.26 27.64
C ASN A 387 19.14 -0.05 28.33
N LEU A 388 18.60 -1.20 27.92
CA LEU A 388 19.24 -2.50 28.11
C LEU A 388 19.57 -3.08 26.74
N ASN A 389 20.81 -2.81 26.36
CA ASN A 389 21.55 -3.49 25.33
C ASN A 389 21.91 -4.88 25.86
N ALA A 390 21.28 -5.94 25.36
CA ALA A 390 21.67 -7.31 25.63
C ALA A 390 22.21 -7.93 24.34
N GLY A 391 23.49 -7.66 24.08
CA GLY A 391 24.29 -8.45 23.15
C GLY A 391 24.54 -9.82 23.76
N ALA A 392 23.95 -10.87 23.18
CA ALA A 392 24.35 -12.24 23.43
C ALA A 392 25.49 -12.58 22.46
N ALA A 393 26.71 -12.46 22.97
CA ALA A 393 27.88 -13.09 22.39
C ALA A 393 27.76 -14.62 22.59
N PHE A 394 27.65 -15.37 21.49
CA PHE A 394 27.97 -16.80 21.50
C PHE A 394 29.46 -16.96 21.17
N ARG A 395 30.14 -17.67 22.07
CA ARG A 395 31.52 -18.14 21.94
C ARG A 395 31.60 -19.34 21.02
#